data_AF-A0A1S2W2H4-F1
#
_entry.id   AF-A0A1S2W2H4-F1
#
_cell.length_a   1.000
_cell.length_b   1.000
_cell.length_c   1.000
_cell.angle_alpha   90.00
_cell.angle_beta   90.00
_cell.angle_gamma   90.00
#
_symmetry.space_group_name_H-M   'P 1'
#
loop_
_entity.id
_entity.type
_entity.pdbx_description
1 polymer ?
#
loop_
_entity_poly.entity_id
_entity_poly.type
_entity_poly.pdbx_seq_one_letter_code
_entity_poly.pdbx_strand_id
1 'polypeptide(L)'
;MAKPSERNRMMRDIAGVAMDEELTALRRKRADLARLAVQLDDMRWAAERFREQAEAFCREYAEPRSYITGALGMAPRETGMAFHAVAPDYARDGEAAHGSPESNPQRQESMDAHPSGYTQDQ
;
A
#
# COMPACT_ATOMS: atom_id res chain seq x y z
N MET A 1 69.88 5.72 -0.22
CA MET A 1 68.64 5.29 -0.91
C MET A 1 68.26 3.91 -0.39
N ALA A 2 66.98 3.66 -0.10
CA ALA A 2 66.50 2.35 0.40
C ALA A 2 66.63 1.26 -0.67
N LYS A 3 66.81 0.00 -0.27
CA LYS A 3 66.92 -1.11 -1.23
C LYS A 3 65.58 -1.34 -1.92
N PRO A 4 65.55 -1.73 -3.21
CA PRO A 4 64.30 -2.01 -3.91
C PRO A 4 63.42 -3.05 -3.20
N SER A 5 64.00 -4.02 -2.50
CA SER A 5 63.28 -5.02 -1.71
C SER A 5 62.54 -4.41 -0.50
N GLU A 6 63.15 -3.46 0.20
CA GLU A 6 62.55 -2.78 1.36
C GLU A 6 61.39 -1.89 0.92
N ARG A 7 61.57 -1.15 -0.19
CA ARG A 7 60.50 -0.35 -0.79
C ARG A 7 59.33 -1.23 -1.24
N ASN A 8 59.61 -2.35 -1.91
CA ASN A 8 58.56 -3.26 -2.39
C ASN A 8 57.84 -3.94 -1.22
N ARG A 9 58.53 -4.25 -0.12
CA ARG A 9 57.91 -4.75 1.10
C ARG A 9 56.96 -3.70 1.69
N MET A 10 57.44 -2.47 1.88
CA MET A 10 56.62 -1.37 2.41
C MET A 10 55.37 -1.11 1.55
N MET A 11 55.50 -1.14 0.22
CA MET A 11 54.35 -0.97 -0.67
C MET A 11 53.32 -2.12 -0.55
N ARG A 12 53.79 -3.36 -0.36
CA ARG A 12 52.89 -4.50 -0.12
C ARG A 12 52.20 -4.40 1.23
N ASP A 13 52.91 -3.97 2.26
CA ASP A 13 52.34 -3.77 3.60
C ASP A 13 51.25 -2.69 3.57
N ILE A 14 51.48 -1.57 2.87
CA ILE A 14 50.47 -0.51 2.67
C ILE A 14 49.25 -1.04 1.91
N ALA A 15 49.46 -1.80 0.83
CA ALA A 15 48.37 -2.40 0.08
C ALA A 15 47.57 -3.42 0.92
N GLY A 16 48.26 -4.18 1.78
CA GLY A 16 47.62 -5.10 2.72
C GLY A 16 46.72 -4.38 3.71
N VAL A 17 47.22 -3.31 4.34
CA VAL A 17 46.43 -2.48 5.28
C VAL A 17 45.20 -1.90 4.58
N ALA A 18 45.35 -1.34 3.37
CA ALA A 18 44.22 -0.78 2.62
C ALA A 18 43.15 -1.85 2.32
N MET A 19 43.56 -3.06 1.93
CA MET A 19 42.63 -4.17 1.68
C MET A 19 41.90 -4.60 2.95
N ASP A 20 42.58 -4.67 4.09
CA ASP A 20 41.97 -5.03 5.37
C ASP A 20 40.96 -3.97 5.85
N GLU A 21 41.25 -2.69 5.62
CA GLU A 21 40.34 -1.58 5.90
C GLU A 21 39.08 -1.66 5.02
N GLU A 22 39.25 -1.92 3.71
CA GLU A 22 38.12 -2.11 2.78
C GLU A 22 37.26 -3.30 3.18
N LEU A 23 37.87 -4.44 3.52
CA LEU A 23 37.15 -5.62 4.01
C LEU A 23 36.37 -5.30 5.30
N THR A 24 36.96 -4.52 6.20
CA THR A 24 36.28 -4.09 7.42
C THR A 24 35.11 -3.17 7.13
N ALA A 25 35.25 -2.22 6.20
CA ALA A 25 34.18 -1.35 5.75
C ALA A 25 33.03 -2.13 5.09
N LEU A 26 33.35 -3.11 4.24
CA LEU A 26 32.36 -3.98 3.60
C LEU A 26 31.61 -4.84 4.62
N ARG A 27 32.30 -5.38 5.64
CA ARG A 27 31.66 -6.11 6.73
C ARG A 27 30.68 -5.25 7.52
N ARG A 28 31.03 -3.99 7.80
CA ARG A 28 30.13 -3.02 8.45
C ARG A 28 28.90 -2.74 7.59
N LYS A 29 29.09 -2.40 6.31
CA LYS A 29 27.99 -2.19 5.35
C LYS A 29 27.06 -3.39 5.27
N ARG A 30 27.61 -4.61 5.24
CA ARG A 30 26.81 -5.85 5.24
C ARG A 30 25.97 -5.99 6.53
N ALA A 31 26.54 -5.67 7.69
CA ALA A 31 25.81 -5.70 8.94
C ALA A 31 24.68 -4.66 8.97
N ASP A 32 24.92 -3.46 8.45
CA ASP A 32 23.91 -2.41 8.36
C ASP A 32 22.77 -2.80 7.41
N LEU A 33 23.09 -3.38 6.25
CA LEU A 33 22.08 -3.92 5.31
C LEU A 33 21.26 -5.05 5.92
N ALA A 34 21.87 -5.93 6.72
CA ALA A 34 21.14 -6.98 7.42
C ALA A 34 20.16 -6.41 8.45
N ARG A 35 20.54 -5.35 9.18
CA ARG A 35 19.64 -4.65 10.10
C ARG A 35 18.48 -3.99 9.36
N LEU A 36 18.76 -3.33 8.24
CA LEU A 36 17.73 -2.71 7.41
C LEU A 36 16.74 -3.75 6.85
N ALA A 37 17.23 -4.92 6.44
CA ALA A 37 16.37 -6.00 5.96
C ALA A 37 15.35 -6.44 7.02
N VAL A 38 15.78 -6.61 8.28
CA VAL A 38 14.87 -6.93 9.39
C VAL A 38 13.82 -5.83 9.59
N GLN A 39 14.22 -4.56 9.56
CA GLN A 39 13.28 -3.45 9.68
C GLN A 39 12.26 -3.41 8.54
N LEU A 40 12.67 -3.74 7.31
CA LEU A 40 11.77 -3.82 6.17
C LEU A 40 10.77 -4.98 6.31
N ASP A 41 11.22 -6.13 6.82
CA ASP A 41 10.33 -7.25 7.13
C ASP A 41 9.30 -6.88 8.21
N ASP A 42 9.72 -6.19 9.28
CA ASP A 42 8.82 -5.70 10.32
C ASP A 42 7.80 -4.69 9.77
N MET A 43 8.24 -3.77 8.90
CA MET A 43 7.34 -2.81 8.23
C MET A 43 6.33 -3.50 7.32
N ARG A 44 6.77 -4.52 6.56
CA ARG A 44 5.88 -5.32 5.71
C ARG A 44 4.82 -6.03 6.56
N TRP A 45 5.23 -6.65 7.65
CA TRP A 45 4.30 -7.29 8.58
C TRP A 45 3.31 -6.28 9.18
N ALA A 46 3.78 -5.12 9.62
CA ALA A 46 2.92 -4.07 10.17
C ALA A 46 1.91 -3.55 9.13
N ALA A 47 2.33 -3.37 7.88
CA ALA A 47 1.44 -2.96 6.78
C ALA A 47 0.37 -4.03 6.48
N GLU A 48 0.72 -5.31 6.54
CA GLU A 48 -0.24 -6.41 6.42
C GLU A 48 -1.26 -6.39 7.55
N ARG A 49 -0.82 -6.25 8.82
CA ARG A 49 -1.74 -6.13 9.96
C ARG A 49 -2.65 -4.91 9.83
N PHE A 50 -2.12 -3.78 9.40
CA PHE A 50 -2.91 -2.57 9.19
C PHE A 50 -4.00 -2.79 8.13
N ARG A 51 -3.68 -3.42 7.00
CA ARG A 51 -4.67 -3.75 5.97
C ARG A 51 -5.77 -4.66 6.49
N GLU A 52 -5.41 -5.73 7.21
CA GLU A 52 -6.39 -6.65 7.80
C GLU A 52 -7.35 -5.91 8.76
N GLN A 53 -6.82 -5.02 9.60
CA GLN A 53 -7.63 -4.22 10.53
C GLN A 53 -8.49 -3.19 9.81
N ALA A 54 -7.96 -2.53 8.78
CA ALA A 54 -8.73 -1.59 7.96
C ALA A 54 -9.88 -2.30 7.22
N GLU A 55 -9.65 -3.51 6.69
CA GLU A 55 -10.70 -4.32 6.07
C GLU A 55 -11.77 -4.79 7.07
N ALA A 56 -11.36 -5.13 8.29
CA ALA A 56 -12.29 -5.48 9.37
C ALA A 56 -13.16 -4.27 9.74
N PHE A 57 -12.54 -3.10 9.95
CA PHE A 57 -13.24 -1.84 10.19
C PHE A 57 -14.22 -1.51 9.06
N CYS A 58 -13.79 -1.56 7.80
CA CYS A 58 -14.66 -1.29 6.66
C CYS A 58 -15.87 -2.23 6.62
N ARG A 59 -15.71 -3.52 6.96
CA ARG A 59 -16.82 -4.47 7.06
C ARG A 59 -17.78 -4.13 8.21
N GLU A 60 -17.24 -3.88 9.40
CA GLU A 60 -18.03 -3.55 10.58
C GLU A 60 -18.85 -2.28 10.38
N TYR A 61 -18.33 -1.27 9.70
CA TYR A 61 -19.04 0.00 9.46
C TYR A 61 -19.88 0.02 8.18
N ALA A 62 -19.71 -0.94 7.27
CA ALA A 62 -20.59 -1.08 6.10
C ALA A 62 -21.99 -1.57 6.50
N GLU A 63 -22.10 -2.49 7.46
CA GLU A 63 -23.39 -3.03 7.91
C GLU A 63 -24.30 -1.96 8.57
N PRO A 64 -23.84 -1.15 9.55
CA PRO A 64 -24.63 -0.07 10.14
C PRO A 64 -25.10 0.96 9.11
N ARG A 65 -24.28 1.27 8.10
CA ARG A 65 -24.66 2.21 7.04
C ARG A 65 -25.84 1.67 6.23
N SER A 66 -25.76 0.41 5.80
CA SER A 66 -26.85 -0.24 5.04
C SER A 66 -28.15 -0.33 5.84
N TYR A 67 -28.05 -0.63 7.14
CA TYR A 67 -29.19 -0.66 8.05
C TYR A 67 -29.83 0.72 8.20
N ILE A 68 -29.03 1.76 8.44
CA ILE A 68 -29.53 3.14 8.60
C ILE A 68 -30.18 3.64 7.32
N THR A 69 -29.57 3.42 6.15
CA THR A 69 -30.14 3.85 4.87
C THR A 69 -31.46 3.15 4.57
N GLY A 70 -31.57 1.85 4.89
CA GLY A 70 -32.80 1.08 4.74
C GLY A 70 -33.89 1.51 5.73
N ALA A 71 -33.55 1.67 7.01
CA ALA A 71 -34.49 2.06 8.07
C ALA A 71 -35.02 3.48 7.88
N LEU A 72 -34.19 4.41 7.38
CA LEU A 72 -34.57 5.79 7.10
C LEU A 72 -35.16 5.99 5.70
N GLY A 73 -35.18 4.95 4.85
CA GLY A 73 -35.67 5.05 3.47
C GLY A 73 -34.89 6.05 2.60
N MET A 74 -33.59 6.21 2.87
CA MET A 74 -32.77 7.24 2.23
C MET A 74 -32.58 6.98 0.73
N ALA A 75 -32.71 8.02 -0.09
CA ALA A 75 -32.38 7.94 -1.50
C ALA A 75 -30.86 7.81 -1.71
N PRO A 76 -30.39 7.25 -2.85
CA PRO A 76 -28.96 7.10 -3.13
C PRO A 76 -28.18 8.42 -3.05
N ARG A 77 -28.80 9.52 -3.48
CA ARG A 77 -28.21 10.87 -3.41
C ARG A 77 -28.02 11.35 -1.96
N GLU A 78 -28.94 11.04 -1.07
CA GLU A 78 -28.91 11.43 0.35
C GLU A 78 -27.87 10.59 1.11
N THR A 79 -27.76 9.31 0.76
CA THR A 79 -26.74 8.39 1.28
C THR A 79 -25.33 8.87 0.92
N GLY A 80 -25.11 9.31 -0.32
CA GLY A 80 -23.85 9.90 -0.77
C GLY A 80 -23.43 11.14 0.04
N MET A 81 -24.38 12.03 0.34
CA MET A 81 -24.11 13.25 1.13
C MET A 81 -23.83 12.95 2.61
N ALA A 82 -24.47 11.93 3.19
CA ALA A 82 -24.33 11.61 4.60
C ALA A 82 -23.05 10.84 4.94
N PHE A 83 -22.60 9.94 4.05
CA PHE A 83 -21.53 8.98 4.36
C PHE A 83 -20.25 9.14 3.53
N HIS A 84 -20.28 9.92 2.44
CA HIS A 84 -19.13 10.11 1.53
C HIS A 84 -18.62 11.56 1.43
N ALA A 85 -19.22 12.52 2.14
CA ALA A 85 -18.94 13.95 1.93
C ALA A 85 -17.63 14.50 2.53
N VAL A 86 -16.74 13.67 3.09
CA VAL A 86 -15.46 14.15 3.63
C VAL A 86 -14.32 13.30 3.13
N ALA A 87 -13.83 13.63 1.93
CA ALA A 87 -12.43 13.38 1.63
C ALA A 87 -11.62 14.38 2.45
N PRO A 88 -10.76 13.95 3.36
CA PRO A 88 -9.95 14.88 4.15
C PRO A 88 -9.00 15.67 3.24
N ASP A 89 -8.83 16.95 3.53
CA ASP A 89 -8.18 17.95 2.66
C ASP A 89 -6.74 17.61 2.22
N TYR A 90 -6.07 16.65 2.87
CA TYR A 90 -4.73 16.20 2.47
C TYR A 90 -4.68 15.45 1.13
N ALA A 91 -5.84 15.05 0.57
CA ALA A 91 -5.91 14.46 -0.77
C ALA A 91 -5.93 15.51 -1.90
N ARG A 92 -5.97 16.82 -1.58
CA ARG A 92 -6.13 17.89 -2.58
C ARG A 92 -4.83 18.35 -3.23
N ASP A 93 -3.70 18.17 -2.54
CA ASP A 93 -2.38 18.71 -2.97
C ASP A 93 -1.32 17.62 -3.23
N GLY A 94 -1.70 16.34 -3.23
CA GLY A 94 -0.80 15.21 -3.48
C GLY A 94 -1.31 14.36 -4.63
N GLU A 95 -0.57 14.40 -5.74
CA GLU A 95 -0.72 13.60 -6.96
C GLU A 95 -1.50 12.29 -6.82
N ALA A 96 -2.50 12.14 -7.70
CA ALA A 96 -3.19 10.90 -7.96
C ALA A 96 -2.22 9.77 -8.35
N ALA A 97 -2.17 8.67 -7.59
CA ALA A 97 -1.86 7.33 -8.09
C ALA A 97 -1.95 6.25 -6.99
N HIS A 98 -3.15 5.93 -6.51
CA HIS A 98 -3.46 4.54 -6.17
C HIS A 98 -4.88 4.27 -6.63
N GLY A 99 -4.99 3.48 -7.70
CA GLY A 99 -6.24 3.16 -8.36
C GLY A 99 -7.26 2.65 -7.35
N SER A 100 -8.43 3.28 -7.37
CA SER A 100 -9.67 2.61 -6.98
C SER A 100 -9.68 1.24 -7.64
N PRO A 101 -10.04 0.14 -6.94
CA PRO A 101 -10.40 -1.06 -7.64
C PRO A 101 -11.54 -0.68 -8.58
N GLU A 102 -11.31 -0.79 -9.89
CA GLU A 102 -12.35 -0.60 -10.89
C GLU A 102 -13.55 -1.45 -10.48
N SER A 103 -14.62 -0.78 -10.08
CA SER A 103 -15.95 -1.36 -9.97
C SER A 103 -16.32 -1.82 -11.37
N ASN A 104 -16.01 -3.08 -11.69
CA ASN A 104 -16.30 -3.74 -12.95
C ASN A 104 -17.77 -3.47 -13.36
N PRO A 105 -18.06 -2.67 -14.41
CA PRO A 105 -19.43 -2.30 -14.76
C PRO A 105 -20.19 -3.43 -15.49
N GLN A 106 -19.61 -4.62 -15.64
CA GLN A 106 -20.17 -5.67 -16.49
C GLN A 106 -21.27 -6.56 -15.87
N ARG A 107 -21.86 -6.21 -14.70
CA ARG A 107 -22.90 -7.04 -14.04
C ARG A 107 -24.27 -6.38 -13.89
N GLN A 108 -24.58 -5.38 -14.71
CA GLN A 108 -25.90 -4.74 -14.66
C GLN A 108 -26.52 -4.50 -16.04
N GLU A 109 -26.39 -5.49 -16.93
CA GLU A 109 -27.21 -5.59 -18.14
C GLU A 109 -27.82 -6.98 -18.20
N SER A 110 -28.96 -7.18 -17.54
CA SER A 110 -30.00 -8.17 -17.88
C SER A 110 -31.05 -8.25 -16.78
N MET A 111 -31.86 -7.20 -16.64
CA MET A 111 -33.25 -7.34 -16.16
C MET A 111 -34.02 -6.03 -16.39
N ASP A 112 -34.07 -5.57 -17.63
CA ASP A 112 -35.15 -4.70 -18.10
C ASP A 112 -35.75 -5.34 -19.35
N ALA A 113 -36.75 -6.19 -19.10
CA ALA A 113 -37.67 -6.66 -20.13
C ALA A 113 -39.09 -6.56 -19.56
N HIS A 114 -39.63 -5.34 -19.58
CA HIS A 114 -41.06 -5.15 -19.68
C HIS A 114 -41.35 -4.32 -20.92
N PRO A 115 -42.22 -4.83 -21.80
CA PRO A 115 -43.38 -4.05 -22.21
C PRO A 115 -44.64 -4.92 -22.07
N SER A 116 -45.64 -4.47 -21.32
CA SER A 116 -46.72 -3.59 -21.79
C SER A 116 -48.00 -4.39 -22.03
N GLY A 117 -49.04 -4.05 -21.26
CA GLY A 117 -50.45 -4.02 -21.68
C GLY A 117 -51.15 -5.34 -22.01
N TYR A 118 -52.02 -5.80 -21.11
CA TYR A 118 -53.36 -6.25 -21.48
C TYR A 118 -54.34 -5.93 -20.35
N THR A 119 -55.19 -4.95 -20.60
CA THR A 119 -56.55 -4.90 -20.06
C THR A 119 -57.31 -6.11 -20.58
N GLN A 120 -58.07 -6.79 -19.72
CA GLN A 120 -59.20 -7.58 -20.17
C GLN A 120 -60.30 -7.54 -19.10
N ASP A 121 -61.34 -6.76 -19.40
CA ASP A 121 -62.67 -6.88 -18.82
C ASP A 121 -63.25 -8.27 -19.15
N GLN A 122 -63.72 -8.98 -18.12
CA GLN A 122 -65.08 -9.55 -17.98
C GLN A 122 -65.16 -10.44 -16.73
#